data_AF-A0A3C0B3K0-F1
#
_entry.id   AF-A0A3C0B3K0-F1
#
_cell.length_a   1.000
_cell.length_b   1.000
_cell.length_c   1.000
_cell.angle_alpha   90.00
_cell.angle_beta   90.00
_cell.angle_gamma   90.00
#
_symmetry.space_group_name_H-M   'P 1'
#
loop_
_entity.id
_entity.type
_entity.pdbx_description
1 polymer ?
#
loop_
_entity_poly.entity_id
_entity_poly.type
_entity_poly.pdbx_seq_one_letter_code
_entity_poly.pdbx_strand_id
1 'polypeptide(L)' 'DGKIDLSLQKPGYEKIDEFARGILELLRENNGFLALTDKSPAEEVYRLCGMSKKNFKKSIGALYKRKLIILENEGIRLIE' A
#
# COMPACT_ATOMS: atom_id res chain seq x y z
N ASP A 1 -16.60 8.66 12.19
CA ASP A 1 -15.31 8.18 12.69
C ASP A 1 -14.41 7.83 11.52
N GLY A 2 -13.11 8.09 11.59
CA GLY A 2 -12.13 7.64 10.58
C GLY A 2 -11.63 8.67 9.56
N LYS A 3 -11.62 9.98 9.86
CA LYS A 3 -10.94 10.97 9.01
C LYS A 3 -9.44 10.71 9.07
N ILE A 4 -8.88 10.24 7.96
CA ILE A 4 -7.45 9.94 7.88
C ILE A 4 -6.69 11.27 7.87
N ASP A 5 -5.91 11.46 8.93
CA ASP A 5 -5.00 12.57 9.14
C ASP A 5 -3.98 12.63 7.99
N LEU A 6 -4.28 13.45 6.99
CA LEU A 6 -3.36 13.91 5.96
C LEU A 6 -2.35 14.88 6.60
N SER A 7 -1.47 14.34 7.44
CA SER A 7 -0.29 15.05 7.90
C SER A 7 0.59 15.33 6.69
N LEU A 8 0.58 16.60 6.26
CA LEU A 8 1.55 17.22 5.37
C LEU A 8 2.92 17.12 6.02
N GLN A 9 3.84 16.29 5.52
CA GLN A 9 5.25 16.42 5.88
C GLN A 9 6.20 16.37 4.68
N LYS A 10 6.68 17.59 4.39
CA LYS A 10 8.00 18.05 3.92
C LYS A 10 8.52 17.58 2.55
N PRO A 11 8.88 18.54 1.67
CA PRO A 11 9.57 18.28 0.42
C PRO A 11 11.05 18.00 0.71
N GLY A 12 11.43 16.75 0.87
CA GLY A 12 12.83 16.37 1.07
C GLY A 12 13.03 14.89 0.89
N TYR A 13 13.42 14.49 -0.33
CA TYR A 13 14.03 13.21 -0.70
C TYR A 13 13.27 11.88 -0.46
N GLU A 14 12.17 11.86 0.28
CA GLU A 14 11.49 10.61 0.66
C GLU A 14 9.97 10.62 0.42
N LYS A 15 9.49 11.22 -0.69
CA LYS A 15 8.07 11.12 -1.04
C LYS A 15 7.67 9.65 -1.22
N ILE A 16 6.97 9.12 -0.22
CA ILE A 16 6.12 7.95 -0.41
C ILE A 16 5.12 8.38 -1.48
N ASP A 17 5.12 7.65 -2.59
CA ASP A 17 4.22 7.85 -3.73
C ASP A 17 2.77 7.89 -3.18
N GLU A 18 1.91 8.76 -3.70
CA GLU A 18 0.53 8.90 -3.22
C GLU A 18 -0.21 7.54 -3.20
N PHE A 19 0.11 6.69 -4.18
CA PHE A 19 -0.32 5.31 -4.28
C PHE A 19 0.14 4.44 -3.09
N ALA A 20 1.40 4.57 -2.67
CA ALA A 20 1.93 3.81 -1.54
C ALA A 20 1.28 4.23 -0.22
N ARG A 21 0.94 5.52 -0.07
CA ARG A 21 0.17 6.00 1.08
C ARG A 21 -1.23 5.38 1.10
N GLY A 22 -1.92 5.39 -0.04
CA GLY A 22 -3.25 4.76 -0.17
C GLY A 22 -3.26 3.26 0.16
N ILE A 23 -2.21 2.51 -0.19
CA ILE A 23 -2.08 1.10 0.18
C ILE A 23 -1.95 0.92 1.70
N LEU A 24 -1.18 1.77 2.38
CA LEU A 24 -1.05 1.72 3.84
C LEU A 24 -2.37 1.99 4.54
N GLU A 25 -3.12 2.98 4.07
CA GLU A 25 -4.46 3.29 4.57
C GLU A 25 -5.39 2.10 4.37
N LEU A 26 -5.42 1.54 3.16
CA LEU A 26 -6.25 0.37 2.85
C LEU A 26 -5.88 -0.84 3.70
N LEU A 27 -4.59 -1.08 3.93
CA LEU A 27 -4.13 -2.12 4.85
C LEU A 27 -4.68 -1.88 6.26
N ARG A 28 -4.55 -0.66 6.80
CA ARG A 28 -5.07 -0.31 8.14
C ARG A 28 -6.58 -0.51 8.24
N GLU A 29 -7.34 -0.12 7.22
CA GLU A 29 -8.78 -0.34 7.15
C GLU A 29 -9.15 -1.83 7.10
N ASN A 30 -8.28 -2.68 6.57
CA ASN A 30 -8.45 -4.14 6.48
C ASN A 30 -7.69 -4.89 7.59
N ASN A 31 -7.62 -4.35 8.80
CA ASN A 31 -6.94 -4.96 9.96
C ASN A 31 -5.43 -5.24 9.74
N GLY A 32 -4.78 -4.41 8.94
CA GLY A 32 -3.38 -4.57 8.58
C GLY A 32 -3.11 -5.68 7.58
N PHE A 33 -4.12 -6.25 6.91
CA PHE A 33 -3.92 -7.34 5.95
C PHE A 33 -4.76 -7.15 4.69
N LEU A 34 -4.14 -7.34 3.52
CA LEU A 34 -4.82 -7.41 2.24
C LEU A 34 -4.53 -8.75 1.59
N ALA A 35 -5.57 -9.48 1.22
CA ALA A 35 -5.48 -10.70 0.41
C ALA A 35 -5.15 -10.39 -1.06
N LEU A 36 -4.15 -9.54 -1.28
CA LEU A 36 -3.65 -9.11 -2.58
C LEU A 36 -2.18 -9.50 -2.70
N THR A 37 -1.81 -10.08 -3.83
CA THR A 37 -0.42 -10.47 -4.12
C THR A 37 0.00 -9.99 -5.50
N ASP A 38 1.28 -10.15 -5.85
CA ASP A 38 1.78 -9.95 -7.22
C ASP A 38 1.00 -10.79 -8.26
N LYS A 39 0.49 -11.95 -7.82
CA LYS A 39 -0.29 -12.88 -8.64
C LYS A 39 -1.74 -12.46 -8.82
N SER A 40 -2.28 -11.58 -7.95
CA SER A 40 -3.65 -11.09 -8.07
C SER A 40 -3.89 -10.46 -9.44
N PRO A 41 -5.06 -10.62 -10.06
CA PRO A 41 -5.35 -10.06 -11.38
C PRO A 41 -5.32 -8.52 -11.36
N ALA A 42 -5.00 -7.91 -12.51
CA ALA A 42 -4.84 -6.46 -12.60
C ALA A 42 -6.13 -5.70 -12.23
N GLU A 43 -7.28 -6.28 -12.55
CA GLU A 43 -8.57 -5.71 -12.18
C GLU A 43 -8.79 -5.69 -10.67
N GLU A 44 -8.36 -6.70 -9.94
CA GLU A 44 -8.56 -6.77 -8.48
C GLU A 44 -7.67 -5.75 -7.77
N VAL A 45 -6.42 -5.62 -8.22
CA VAL A 45 -5.52 -4.55 -7.77
C VAL A 45 -6.12 -3.17 -8.05
N TYR A 46 -6.70 -2.97 -9.24
CA TYR A 46 -7.33 -1.70 -9.58
C TYR A 46 -8.61 -1.44 -8.75
N ARG A 47 -9.44 -2.46 -8.52
CA ARG A 47 -10.66 -2.34 -7.72
C ARG A 47 -10.37 -1.98 -6.26
N LEU A 48 -9.34 -2.59 -5.67
CA LEU A 48 -9.00 -2.38 -4.26
C LEU A 48 -8.12 -1.15 -4.05
N CYS A 49 -7.07 -1.00 -4.87
CA CYS A 49 -6.04 0.02 -4.66
C CYS A 49 -6.18 1.23 -5.61
N GLY A 50 -7.14 1.24 -6.53
CA GLY A 50 -7.37 2.34 -7.47
C GLY A 50 -6.23 2.59 -8.46
N MET A 51 -5.33 1.61 -8.64
CA MET A 51 -4.09 1.80 -9.39
C MET A 51 -3.74 0.62 -10.28
N SER A 52 -2.92 0.88 -11.30
CA SER A 52 -2.42 -0.17 -12.21
C SER A 52 -1.43 -1.10 -11.51
N LYS A 53 -1.34 -2.36 -11.98
CA LYS A 53 -0.36 -3.36 -11.50
C LYS A 53 1.09 -2.85 -11.44
N LYS A 54 1.48 -1.98 -12.38
CA LYS A 54 2.81 -1.37 -12.42
C LYS A 54 3.06 -0.46 -11.21
N ASN A 55 2.11 0.43 -10.90
CA ASN A 55 2.20 1.33 -9.75
C ASN A 55 2.09 0.53 -8.45
N PHE A 56 1.22 -0.47 -8.39
CA PHE A 56 1.11 -1.37 -7.24
C PHE A 56 2.46 -2.01 -6.90
N LYS A 57 3.13 -2.65 -7.87
CA LYS A 57 4.47 -3.24 -7.68
C LYS A 57 5.51 -2.23 -7.19
N LYS A 58 5.49 -1.00 -7.74
CA LYS A 58 6.39 0.07 -7.33
C LYS A 58 6.12 0.50 -5.88
N SER A 59 4.84 0.68 -5.54
CA SER A 59 4.38 1.10 -4.21
C SER A 59 4.68 0.06 -3.15
N ILE A 60 4.27 -1.20 -3.34
CA ILE A 60 4.57 -2.28 -2.39
C ILE A 60 6.08 -2.50 -2.25
N GLY A 61 6.86 -2.37 -3.33
CA GLY A 61 8.31 -2.45 -3.28
C GLY A 61 8.94 -1.31 -2.48
N ALA A 62 8.43 -0.09 -2.60
CA ALA A 62 8.88 1.06 -1.81
C ALA A 62 8.52 0.89 -0.32
N LEU A 63 7.30 0.44 -0.01
CA LEU A 63 6.85 0.17 1.35
C LEU A 63 7.63 -0.98 2.01
N TYR A 64 7.89 -2.05 1.26
CA TYR A 64 8.69 -3.18 1.71
C TYR A 64 10.14 -2.78 2.01
N LYS A 65 10.76 -1.97 1.14
CA LYS A 65 12.11 -1.42 1.38
C LYS A 65 12.17 -0.56 2.64
N ARG A 66 11.08 0.15 2.96
CA ARG A 66 10.93 0.94 4.19
C ARG A 66 10.51 0.09 5.40
N LYS A 67 10.35 -1.23 5.24
CA LYS A 67 9.87 -2.18 6.27
C LYS A 67 8.53 -1.78 6.89
N LEU A 68 7.64 -1.18 6.08
CA LEU A 68 6.28 -0.82 6.49
C LEU A 68 5.28 -1.94 6.20
N ILE A 69 5.59 -2.82 5.24
CA ILE A 69 4.75 -3.99 4.91
C ILE A 69 5.63 -5.23 4.75
N ILE A 70 5.07 -6.41 5.04
CA ILE A 70 5.58 -7.70 4.59
C ILE A 70 4.75 -8.20 3.41
N LEU A 71 5.42 -8.88 2.48
CA LEU A 71 4.79 -9.60 1.40
C LEU A 71 4.74 -11.07 1.80
N GLU A 72 3.55 -11.60 2.03
CA GLU A 72 3.30 -13.01 2.33
C GLU A 72 2.80 -13.73 1.07
N ASN A 73 2.74 -15.07 1.12
CA ASN A 73 2.16 -15.85 0.02
C ASN A 73 0.64 -15.66 -0.09
N GLU A 74 -0.03 -15.39 1.03
CA GLU A 74 -1.48 -15.19 1.09
C GLU A 74 -1.88 -13.73 0.82
N GLY A 75 -0.95 -12.77 0.92
CA GLY A 75 -1.29 -11.36 0.80
C GLY A 75 -0.18 -10.41 1.21
N ILE A 76 -0.57 -9.18 1.51
CA ILE A 76 0.29 -8.13 2.04
C ILE A 76 -0.16 -7.86 3.47
N ARG A 77 0.79 -7.79 4.40
CA ARG A 77 0.52 -7.42 5.79
C ARG A 77 1.29 -6.17 6.17
N LEU A 78 0.64 -5.28 6.89
CA LEU A 78 1.25 -4.12 7.51
C LEU A 78 2.15 -4.58 8.65
N ILE A 79 3.39 -4.08 8.67
CA ILE A 79 4.27 -4.19 9.84
C ILE A 79 4.17 -2.84 10.53
N GLU A 80 3.51 -2.82 11.68
CA GLU A 80 3.49 -1.66 12.57
C GLU A 80 4.47 -1.89 13.73
#